data_AF-A0A131XR69-F1
#
_entry.id   AF-A0A131XR69-F1
#
_cell.length_a   1.000
_cell.length_b   1.000
_cell.length_c   1.000
_cell.angle_alpha   90.00
_cell.angle_beta   90.00
_cell.angle_gamma   90.00
#
_symmetry.space_group_name_H-M   'P 1'
#
loop_
_entity.id
_entity.type
_entity.pdbx_description
1 polymer ?
#
loop_
_entity_poly.entity_id
_entity_poly.type
_entity_poly.pdbx_seq_one_letter_code
_entity_poly.pdbx_strand_id
1 'polypeptide(L)'
;LGGGVLVPQGKLKNLIEAEKMTDSRFCRDALRMMYRKGELVHRSVTGSKSRRFLTEDRETTRAITPKKMCAVKSAYVLYLKSKNKDVRETEIEARLPNVN
;
A
#
# COMPACT_ATOMS: atom_id res chain seq x y z
N LEU A 1 0.62 -6.44 -10.29
CA LEU A 1 -0.20 -6.31 -9.06
C LEU A 1 -1.65 -5.87 -9.37
N GLY A 2 -2.16 -6.08 -10.59
CA GLY A 2 -3.46 -5.54 -11.03
C GLY A 2 -3.40 -4.07 -11.51
N GLY A 3 -4.48 -3.60 -12.15
CA GLY A 3 -4.70 -2.18 -12.48
C GLY A 3 -3.69 -1.52 -13.41
N GLY A 4 -2.90 -2.29 -14.18
CA GLY A 4 -1.80 -1.78 -15.02
C GLY A 4 -0.55 -1.35 -14.26
N VAL A 5 -0.47 -1.61 -12.95
CA VAL A 5 0.71 -1.26 -12.14
C VAL A 5 1.73 -2.38 -12.19
N LEU A 6 2.88 -2.06 -12.81
CA LEU A 6 4.04 -2.93 -12.93
C LEU A 6 5.07 -2.57 -11.85
N VAL A 7 5.65 -3.60 -11.24
CA VAL A 7 6.76 -3.47 -10.29
C VAL A 7 7.83 -4.51 -10.61
N PRO A 8 9.11 -4.25 -10.33
CA PRO A 8 10.16 -5.26 -10.53
C PRO A 8 9.93 -6.49 -9.64
N GLN A 9 9.82 -7.66 -10.26
CA GLN A 9 9.50 -8.91 -9.57
C GLN A 9 10.51 -9.25 -8.46
N GLY A 10 11.81 -9.11 -8.74
CA GLY A 10 12.86 -9.38 -7.76
C GLY A 10 12.77 -8.47 -6.52
N LYS A 11 12.45 -7.18 -6.70
CA LYS A 11 12.26 -6.26 -5.57
C LYS A 11 11.04 -6.64 -4.73
N LEU A 12 9.95 -7.02 -5.39
CA LEU A 12 8.74 -7.47 -4.69
C LEU A 12 9.01 -8.75 -3.90
N LYS A 13 9.68 -9.73 -4.51
CA LYS A 13 10.05 -10.99 -3.85
C LYS A 13 10.91 -10.75 -2.61
N ASN A 14 11.98 -9.96 -2.74
CA ASN A 14 12.86 -9.61 -1.61
C ASN A 14 12.10 -8.90 -0.49
N LEU A 15 11.13 -8.04 -0.85
CA LEU A 15 10.30 -7.34 0.14
C LEU A 15 9.37 -8.30 0.89
N ILE A 16 8.79 -9.28 0.18
CA ILE A 16 7.89 -10.30 0.75
C ILE A 16 8.65 -11.23 1.70
N GLU A 17 9.82 -11.69 1.29
CA GLU A 17 10.63 -12.70 1.99
C GLU A 17 11.44 -12.12 3.16
N ALA A 18 11.46 -10.79 3.33
CA ALA A 18 12.21 -10.14 4.39
C ALA A 18 11.81 -10.66 5.79
N GLU A 19 12.80 -11.13 6.54
CA GLU A 19 12.61 -11.84 7.82
C GLU A 19 11.95 -10.94 8.89
N LYS A 20 12.51 -9.75 9.12
CA LYS A 20 12.06 -8.79 10.14
C LYS A 20 11.08 -7.73 9.61
N MET A 21 10.24 -8.11 8.64
CA MET A 21 9.27 -7.20 8.04
C MET A 21 8.03 -7.05 8.93
N THR A 22 7.56 -5.81 9.10
CA THR A 22 6.27 -5.51 9.74
C THR A 22 5.28 -5.01 8.69
N ASP A 23 3.98 -5.14 8.94
CA ASP A 23 2.93 -4.73 7.99
C ASP A 23 3.07 -3.26 7.56
N SER A 24 3.36 -2.38 8.53
CA SER A 24 3.57 -0.96 8.27
C SER A 24 4.81 -0.70 7.41
N ARG A 25 5.93 -1.43 7.65
CA ARG A 25 7.13 -1.31 6.84
C ARG A 25 6.90 -1.85 5.43
N PHE A 26 6.22 -2.99 5.31
CA PHE A 26 5.87 -3.59 4.04
C PHE A 26 5.02 -2.62 3.19
N CYS A 27 3.91 -2.12 3.73
CA CYS A 27 3.02 -1.20 3.02
C CYS A 27 3.74 0.08 2.57
N ARG A 28 4.60 0.64 3.42
CA ARG A 28 5.41 1.82 3.07
C ARG A 28 6.36 1.55 1.91
N ASP A 29 7.07 0.44 1.94
CA ASP A 29 8.11 0.13 0.95
C ASP A 29 7.48 -0.38 -0.36
N ALA A 30 6.36 -1.11 -0.29
CA ALA A 30 5.53 -1.46 -1.43
C ALA A 30 4.95 -0.21 -2.12
N LEU A 31 4.45 0.77 -1.36
CA LEU A 31 3.96 2.04 -1.91
C LEU A 31 5.09 2.80 -2.61
N ARG A 32 6.30 2.85 -2.01
CA ARG A 32 7.48 3.47 -2.62
C ARG A 32 7.93 2.79 -3.91
N MET A 33 7.65 1.50 -4.12
CA MET A 33 7.94 0.83 -5.40
C MET A 33 7.02 1.27 -6.54
N MET A 34 5.82 1.77 -6.23
CA MET A 34 4.80 2.15 -7.23
C MET A 34 4.84 3.63 -7.59
N TYR A 35 5.59 4.42 -6.82
CA TYR A 35 5.74 5.86 -7.01
C TYR A 35 7.19 6.21 -7.28
N ARG A 36 7.41 7.19 -8.15
CA ARG A 36 8.77 7.73 -8.34
C ARG A 36 9.17 8.53 -7.09
N LYS A 37 10.48 8.71 -6.90
CA LYS A 37 11.02 9.56 -5.84
C LYS A 37 10.38 10.95 -5.94
N GLY A 38 9.84 11.45 -4.84
CA GLY A 38 9.16 12.75 -4.79
C GLY A 38 7.66 12.72 -5.13
N GLU A 39 7.15 11.70 -5.85
CA GLU A 39 5.73 11.70 -6.25
C GLU A 39 4.75 11.51 -5.08
N LEU A 40 5.22 10.94 -3.97
CA LEU A 40 4.45 10.80 -2.74
C LEU A 40 4.44 12.08 -1.88
N VAL A 41 5.33 13.03 -2.16
CA VAL A 41 5.35 14.31 -1.44
C VAL A 41 4.09 15.09 -1.84
N HIS A 42 3.49 15.77 -0.87
CA HIS A 42 2.19 16.45 -1.02
C HIS A 42 1.05 15.51 -1.46
N ARG A 43 1.11 14.22 -1.13
CA ARG A 43 -0.01 13.29 -1.31
C ARG A 43 -0.55 12.74 0.00
N SER A 44 -1.85 12.47 0.02
CA SER A 44 -2.54 11.76 1.10
C SER A 44 -3.47 10.69 0.53
N VAL A 45 -3.97 9.80 1.38
CA VAL A 45 -4.85 8.70 0.95
C VAL A 45 -6.08 9.24 0.21
N THR A 46 -6.73 10.26 0.77
CA THR A 46 -7.98 10.81 0.21
C THR A 46 -7.79 12.11 -0.58
N GLY A 47 -6.64 12.76 -0.46
CA GLY A 47 -6.42 14.12 -0.97
C GLY A 47 -7.13 15.22 -0.16
N SER A 48 -7.91 14.87 0.86
CA SER A 48 -8.68 15.83 1.63
C SER A 48 -7.80 16.62 2.61
N LYS A 49 -8.12 17.90 2.82
CA LYS A 49 -7.50 18.69 3.89
C LYS A 49 -7.85 18.08 5.25
N SER A 50 -6.89 18.13 6.18
CA SER A 50 -7.14 17.76 7.58
C SER A 50 -8.14 18.73 8.19
N ARG A 51 -9.15 18.21 8.89
CA ARG A 51 -10.16 19.02 9.60
C ARG A 51 -9.54 20.03 10.58
N ARG A 52 -8.35 19.71 11.12
CA ARG A 52 -7.61 20.58 12.05
C ARG A 52 -7.06 21.85 11.39
N PHE A 53 -6.90 21.87 10.07
CA PHE A 53 -6.26 22.95 9.32
C PHE A 53 -7.19 23.54 8.25
N LEU A 54 -8.51 23.49 8.46
CA LEU A 54 -9.47 24.02 7.48
C LEU A 54 -9.41 25.54 7.36
N THR A 55 -9.02 26.23 8.43
CA THR A 55 -8.90 27.69 8.49
C THR A 55 -7.50 28.18 8.08
N GLU A 56 -6.54 27.27 7.93
CA GLU A 56 -5.18 27.61 7.51
C GLU A 56 -5.04 27.47 6.00
N ASP A 57 -4.35 28.42 5.37
CA ASP A 57 -4.00 28.33 3.95
C ASP A 57 -2.82 27.38 3.73
N ARG A 58 -3.09 26.08 3.92
CA ARG A 58 -2.16 25.00 3.59
C ARG A 58 -2.45 24.42 2.22
N GLU A 59 -1.39 24.03 1.52
CA GLU A 59 -1.48 23.31 0.26
C GLU A 59 -2.36 22.06 0.38
N THR A 60 -3.24 21.88 -0.61
CA THR A 60 -4.05 20.68 -0.75
C THR A 60 -3.17 19.52 -1.20
N THR A 61 -3.25 18.41 -0.47
CA THR A 61 -2.54 17.18 -0.86
C THR A 61 -3.29 16.50 -2.01
N ARG A 62 -2.58 15.98 -3.01
CA ARG A 62 -3.20 15.15 -4.06
C ARG A 62 -3.51 13.76 -3.52
N ALA A 63 -4.61 13.15 -3.95
CA ALA A 63 -4.90 11.76 -3.57
C ALA A 63 -3.84 10.79 -4.11
N ILE A 64 -3.57 9.73 -3.37
CA ILE A 64 -2.92 8.52 -3.89
C ILE A 64 -3.90 7.89 -4.90
N THR A 65 -3.40 7.44 -6.05
CA THR A 65 -4.28 6.93 -7.11
C THR A 65 -4.90 5.60 -6.68
N PRO A 66 -6.22 5.40 -6.84
CA PRO A 66 -6.89 4.14 -6.49
C PRO A 66 -6.21 2.92 -7.12
N LYS A 67 -5.77 3.01 -8.38
CA LYS A 67 -5.03 1.94 -9.07
C LYS A 67 -3.76 1.49 -8.32
N LYS A 68 -2.98 2.44 -7.79
CA LYS A 68 -1.76 2.14 -7.03
C LYS A 68 -2.10 1.62 -5.62
N MET A 69 -3.16 2.11 -4.99
CA MET A 69 -3.64 1.54 -3.72
C MET A 69 -4.11 0.09 -3.87
N CYS A 70 -4.86 -0.23 -4.93
CA CYS A 70 -5.23 -1.62 -5.23
C CYS A 70 -3.99 -2.50 -5.42
N ALA A 71 -2.97 -2.00 -6.12
CA ALA A 71 -1.72 -2.73 -6.28
C ALA A 71 -0.99 -2.97 -4.95
N VAL A 72 -0.98 -2.01 -4.03
CA VAL A 72 -0.43 -2.19 -2.66
C VAL A 72 -1.23 -3.27 -1.92
N LYS A 73 -2.57 -3.24 -1.99
CA LYS A 73 -3.42 -4.28 -1.40
C LYS A 73 -3.07 -5.66 -1.95
N SER A 74 -2.95 -5.82 -3.26
CA SER A 74 -2.57 -7.09 -3.88
C SER A 74 -1.17 -7.55 -3.45
N ALA A 75 -0.19 -6.64 -3.35
CA ALA A 75 1.14 -6.99 -2.85
C ALA A 75 1.10 -7.45 -1.39
N TYR A 76 0.27 -6.78 -0.56
CA TYR A 76 0.10 -7.11 0.84
C TYR A 76 -0.55 -8.48 1.04
N VAL A 77 -1.53 -8.86 0.21
CA VAL A 77 -2.09 -10.21 0.21
C VAL A 77 -1.02 -11.26 -0.07
N LEU A 78 -0.14 -11.03 -1.05
CA LEU A 78 0.96 -11.96 -1.35
C LEU A 78 1.93 -12.08 -0.16
N TYR A 79 2.22 -10.97 0.50
CA TYR A 79 3.04 -10.94 1.72
C TYR A 79 2.40 -11.76 2.85
N LEU A 80 1.10 -11.57 3.11
CA LEU A 80 0.38 -12.34 4.11
C LEU A 80 0.35 -13.84 3.79
N LYS A 81 0.13 -14.22 2.52
CA LYS A 81 0.19 -15.63 2.09
C LYS A 81 1.58 -16.23 2.32
N SER A 82 2.66 -15.47 2.07
CA SER A 82 4.02 -15.93 2.32
C SER A 82 4.35 -16.10 3.80
N LYS A 83 3.77 -15.29 4.69
CA LYS A 83 3.98 -15.37 6.14
C LYS A 83 3.10 -16.43 6.81
N ASN A 84 1.95 -16.74 6.21
CA ASN A 84 0.96 -17.65 6.75
C ASN A 84 0.84 -18.93 5.91
N LYS A 85 1.96 -19.60 5.60
CA LYS A 85 1.96 -20.81 4.74
C LYS A 85 1.04 -21.93 5.24
N ASP A 86 0.68 -21.92 6.52
CA ASP A 86 -0.22 -22.89 7.16
C ASP A 86 -1.67 -22.40 7.33
N VAL A 87 -2.00 -21.16 6.91
CA VAL A 87 -3.33 -20.56 7.10
C VAL A 87 -4.10 -20.55 5.78
N ARG A 88 -5.31 -21.13 5.80
CA ARG A 88 -6.20 -21.26 4.64
C ARG A 88 -6.57 -19.87 4.07
N GLU A 89 -6.67 -19.77 2.74
CA GLU A 89 -6.95 -18.50 2.02
C GLU A 89 -8.20 -17.75 2.55
N THR A 90 -9.21 -18.49 3.02
CA THR A 90 -10.45 -17.97 3.62
C THR A 90 -10.22 -17.12 4.87
N GLU A 91 -9.18 -17.39 5.65
CA GLU A 91 -8.85 -16.62 6.86
C GLU A 91 -8.07 -15.34 6.55
N ILE A 92 -7.37 -15.28 5.41
CA ILE A 92 -6.66 -14.08 4.95
C ILE A 92 -7.68 -13.06 4.41
N GLU A 93 -8.69 -13.51 3.67
CA GLU A 93 -9.76 -12.65 3.18
C GLU A 93 -10.61 -12.06 4.31
N ALA A 94 -10.89 -12.85 5.36
CA ALA A 94 -11.59 -12.37 6.56
C ALA A 94 -10.82 -11.31 7.37
N ARG A 95 -9.48 -11.26 7.25
CA ARG A 95 -8.62 -10.26 7.90
C ARG A 95 -8.47 -8.97 7.10
N LEU A 96 -8.87 -8.97 5.82
CA LEU A 96 -8.88 -7.74 5.04
C LEU A 96 -10.13 -6.94 5.42
N PRO A 97 -10.01 -5.63 5.70
CA PRO A 97 -11.18 -4.81 5.96
C PRO A 97 -12.12 -4.85 4.75
N ASN A 98 -13.40 -5.11 5.00
CA ASN A 98 -14.47 -4.94 4.01
C ASN A 98 -14.50 -3.47 3.61
N VAL A 99 -13.97 -3.18 2.43
CA VAL A 99 -14.11 -1.87 1.80
C VAL A 99 -15.29 -2.00 0.84
N ASN A 100 -16.48 -1.63 1.32
CA ASN A 100 -17.62 -1.30 0.47
C ASN A 100 -17.35 0.01 -0.27
#